data_AF-A0A0F5IXX7-F1
#
_entry.id   AF-A0A0F5IXX7-F1
#
_cell.length_a   1.000
_cell.length_b   1.000
_cell.length_c   1.000
_cell.angle_alpha   90.00
_cell.angle_beta   90.00
_cell.angle_gamma   90.00
#
_symmetry.space_group_name_H-M   'P 1'
#
loop_
_entity.id
_entity.type
_entity.pdbx_description
1 polymer ?
#
loop_
_entity_poly.entity_id
_entity_poly.type
_entity_poly.pdbx_seq_one_letter_code
_entity_poly.pdbx_strand_id
1 'polypeptide(L)'
;MEENNKLYSQNAIAVATFFGGPFAAGILIRKNCITLGHERQGFNALVIGIITTFLLFGCIFVIPESDLDKVPNALFPTIYTAIIYYIVEKLQGKELKAHKAGNGAFYSNWRATGIGAVCCLISVAVLIGGLWLGEKDWDMDQYNAKMEQFDRNDALGLHVYDILDDKPKKQVIEYIETVSIPKLQENMDLLKTVVAIEDIPSEYVKYSNLLLDYCRVRLDMYKVTAKIVEEETDAYDQEIERLGQQLDEIIKQINE
;
A
#
# COMPACT_ATOMS: atom_id res chain seq x y z
N MET A 1 -43.28 -5.61 25.43
CA MET A 1 -43.40 -4.13 25.40
C MET A 1 -42.29 -3.40 26.18
N GLU A 2 -41.31 -4.08 26.81
CA GLU A 2 -40.25 -3.44 27.63
C GLU A 2 -38.99 -2.97 26.89
N GLU A 3 -38.73 -3.39 25.65
CA GLU A 3 -37.50 -2.97 24.93
C GLU A 3 -37.50 -1.50 24.50
N ASN A 4 -38.65 -0.83 24.49
CA ASN A 4 -38.77 0.51 23.87
C ASN A 4 -38.15 1.64 24.73
N ASN A 5 -37.94 1.40 26.04
CA ASN A 5 -37.43 2.40 26.98
C ASN A 5 -35.98 2.15 27.44
N LYS A 6 -35.31 1.11 26.92
CA LYS A 6 -33.92 0.82 27.29
C LYS A 6 -32.96 1.77 26.58
N LEU A 7 -31.96 2.24 27.32
CA LEU A 7 -30.89 3.10 26.81
C LEU A 7 -29.55 2.36 26.81
N TYR A 8 -28.63 2.77 25.96
CA TYR A 8 -27.22 2.43 26.07
C TYR A 8 -26.56 3.38 27.06
N SER A 9 -25.82 2.81 28.02
CA SER A 9 -25.04 3.61 28.96
C SER A 9 -23.87 4.29 28.26
N GLN A 10 -23.32 5.33 28.88
CA GLN A 10 -22.12 6.01 28.38
C GLN A 10 -20.95 5.04 28.19
N ASN A 11 -20.74 4.12 29.14
CA ASN A 11 -19.72 3.08 29.03
C ASN A 11 -20.00 2.10 27.89
N ALA A 12 -21.27 1.71 27.68
CA ALA A 12 -21.65 0.84 26.58
C ALA A 12 -21.34 1.51 25.22
N ILE A 13 -21.65 2.81 25.09
CA ILE A 13 -21.33 3.58 23.89
C ILE A 13 -19.82 3.66 23.70
N ALA A 14 -19.05 3.95 24.76
CA ALA A 14 -17.60 4.03 24.68
C ALA A 14 -16.94 2.72 24.26
N VAL A 15 -17.39 1.58 24.80
CA VAL A 15 -16.86 0.26 24.40
C VAL A 15 -17.19 -0.04 22.94
N ALA A 16 -18.43 0.21 22.51
CA ALA A 16 -18.80 0.02 21.10
C ALA A 16 -17.99 0.94 20.17
N THR A 17 -17.72 2.17 20.62
CA THR A 17 -16.91 3.15 19.90
C THR A 17 -15.48 2.65 19.75
N PHE A 18 -14.86 2.18 20.83
CA PHE A 18 -13.47 1.71 20.81
C PHE A 18 -13.23 0.60 19.79
N PHE A 19 -14.20 -0.30 19.61
CA PHE A 19 -14.10 -1.39 18.63
C PHE A 19 -14.64 -1.04 17.23
N GLY A 20 -15.74 -0.29 17.15
CA GLY A 20 -16.47 -0.01 15.91
C GLY A 20 -16.37 1.42 15.39
N GLY A 21 -15.53 2.24 16.00
CA GLY A 21 -15.28 3.62 15.65
C GLY A 21 -16.45 4.60 15.90
N PRO A 22 -16.32 5.84 15.42
CA PRO A 22 -17.36 6.87 15.50
C PRO A 22 -18.70 6.48 14.86
N PHE A 23 -18.69 5.58 13.86
CA PHE A 23 -19.90 5.04 13.26
C PHE A 23 -20.74 4.25 14.26
N ALA A 24 -20.12 3.34 15.03
CA ALA A 24 -20.80 2.59 16.08
C ALA A 24 -21.36 3.53 17.17
N ALA A 25 -20.60 4.56 17.53
CA ALA A 25 -21.06 5.59 18.45
C ALA A 25 -22.32 6.30 17.93
N GLY A 26 -22.31 6.73 16.67
CA GLY A 26 -23.44 7.40 16.02
C GLY A 26 -24.72 6.55 16.05
N ILE A 27 -24.62 5.24 15.82
CA ILE A 27 -25.75 4.30 15.89
C ILE A 27 -26.34 4.25 17.31
N LEU A 28 -25.49 4.08 18.33
CA LEU A 28 -25.97 3.95 19.71
C LEU A 28 -26.50 5.26 20.28
N ILE A 29 -25.84 6.38 19.98
CA ILE A 29 -26.32 7.73 20.35
C ILE A 29 -27.67 7.99 19.69
N ARG A 30 -27.82 7.67 18.40
CA ARG A 30 -29.10 7.81 17.69
C ARG A 30 -30.19 6.98 18.34
N LYS A 31 -29.91 5.73 18.72
CA LYS A 31 -30.90 4.87 19.38
C LYS A 31 -31.36 5.48 20.71
N ASN A 32 -30.44 6.00 21.51
CA ASN A 32 -30.78 6.72 22.74
C ASN A 32 -31.62 7.97 22.46
N CYS A 33 -31.22 8.81 21.50
CA CYS A 33 -31.96 10.01 21.12
C CYS A 33 -33.39 9.69 20.70
N ILE A 34 -33.63 8.63 19.94
CA ILE A 34 -34.98 8.20 19.55
C ILE A 34 -35.80 7.84 20.80
N THR A 35 -35.24 7.05 21.72
CA THR A 35 -35.92 6.69 22.96
C THR A 35 -36.18 7.90 23.87
N LEU A 36 -35.34 8.93 23.81
CA LEU A 36 -35.47 10.16 24.57
C LEU A 36 -36.34 11.24 23.87
N GLY A 37 -36.82 10.99 22.65
CA GLY A 37 -37.62 11.93 21.87
C GLY A 37 -36.83 13.00 21.10
N HIS A 38 -35.50 12.90 21.04
CA HIS A 38 -34.60 13.84 20.38
C HIS A 38 -34.14 13.36 19.00
N GLU A 39 -35.06 12.89 18.15
CA GLU A 39 -34.72 12.18 16.91
C GLU A 39 -33.77 12.95 15.98
N ARG A 40 -33.98 14.26 15.82
CA ARG A 40 -33.13 15.12 14.98
C ARG A 40 -31.69 15.16 15.46
N GLN A 41 -31.48 15.25 16.77
CA GLN A 41 -30.14 15.20 17.37
C GLN A 41 -29.50 13.83 17.13
N GLY A 42 -30.28 12.76 17.25
CA GLY A 42 -29.82 11.39 16.97
C GLY A 42 -29.42 11.18 15.52
N PHE A 43 -30.19 11.71 14.57
CA PHE A 43 -29.86 11.64 13.15
C PHE A 43 -28.56 12.40 12.85
N ASN A 44 -28.40 13.60 13.38
CA ASN A 44 -27.16 14.37 13.24
C ASN A 44 -25.95 13.61 13.80
N ALA A 45 -26.09 12.96 14.96
CA ALA A 45 -25.02 12.17 15.56
C ALA A 45 -24.60 10.98 14.67
N LEU A 46 -25.56 10.31 14.03
CA LEU A 46 -25.25 9.22 13.07
C LEU A 46 -24.51 9.74 11.84
N VAL A 47 -25.01 10.82 11.22
CA VAL A 47 -24.38 11.42 10.03
C VAL A 47 -22.96 11.89 10.33
N ILE A 48 -22.76 12.58 11.46
CA ILE A 48 -21.43 13.00 11.91
C ILE A 48 -20.55 11.78 12.14
N GLY A 49 -21.04 10.73 12.80
CA GLY A 49 -20.29 9.49 13.03
C GLY A 49 -19.81 8.83 11.73
N ILE A 50 -20.66 8.81 10.70
CA ILE A 50 -20.30 8.30 9.36
C ILE A 50 -19.21 9.18 8.74
N ILE A 51 -19.44 10.51 8.68
CA ILE A 51 -18.48 11.45 8.07
C ILE A 51 -17.12 11.37 8.78
N THR A 52 -17.10 11.39 10.12
CA THR A 52 -15.87 11.28 10.91
C THR A 52 -15.15 9.95 10.65
N THR A 53 -15.89 8.86 10.45
CA THR A 53 -15.28 7.56 10.13
C THR A 53 -14.55 7.62 8.78
N PHE A 54 -15.17 8.19 7.75
CA PHE A 54 -14.52 8.39 6.46
C PHE A 54 -13.32 9.35 6.54
N LEU A 55 -13.42 10.43 7.31
CA LEU A 55 -12.31 11.36 7.50
C LEU A 55 -11.12 10.69 8.20
N LEU A 56 -11.36 9.89 9.24
CA LEU A 56 -10.29 9.16 9.94
C LEU A 56 -9.58 8.19 9.00
N PHE A 57 -10.31 7.41 8.21
CA PHE A 57 -9.68 6.52 7.22
C PHE A 57 -8.97 7.30 6.12
N GLY A 58 -9.57 8.39 5.62
CA GLY A 58 -8.93 9.28 4.64
C GLY A 58 -7.61 9.87 5.14
N CYS A 59 -7.52 10.23 6.42
CA CYS A 59 -6.26 10.68 7.03
C CYS A 59 -5.18 9.59 7.04
N ILE A 60 -5.54 8.31 7.25
CA ILE A 60 -4.57 7.21 7.25
C ILE A 60 -3.89 7.09 5.89
N PHE A 61 -4.64 7.22 4.79
CA PHE A 61 -4.07 7.15 3.43
C PHE A 61 -3.13 8.32 3.08
N VAL A 62 -3.12 9.40 3.85
CA VAL A 62 -2.22 10.55 3.63
C VAL A 62 -0.91 10.41 4.41
N ILE A 63 -0.88 9.56 5.44
CA ILE A 63 0.28 9.38 6.30
C ILE A 63 1.24 8.35 5.66
N PRO A 64 2.54 8.67 5.49
CA PRO A 64 3.53 7.71 5.01
C PRO A 64 3.60 6.46 5.89
N GLU A 65 3.74 5.28 5.29
CA GLU A 65 3.78 4.00 6.02
C GLU A 65 4.85 3.99 7.12
N SER A 66 6.05 4.52 6.82
CA SER A 66 7.17 4.61 7.77
C SER A 66 6.88 5.42 9.04
N ASP A 67 5.88 6.30 9.01
CA ASP A 67 5.45 7.06 10.18
C ASP A 67 4.27 6.38 10.89
N LEU A 68 3.42 5.68 10.14
CA LEU A 68 2.28 4.93 10.69
C LEU A 68 2.76 3.79 11.62
N ASP A 69 3.84 3.10 11.26
CA ASP A 69 4.42 2.00 12.06
C ASP A 69 4.86 2.42 13.47
N LYS A 70 5.14 3.71 13.66
CA LYS A 70 5.54 4.27 14.97
C LYS A 70 4.34 4.56 15.86
N VAL A 71 3.12 4.55 15.31
CA VAL A 71 1.91 4.92 16.03
C VAL A 71 1.34 3.69 16.76
N PRO A 72 1.14 3.75 18.09
CA PRO A 72 0.52 2.65 18.82
C PRO A 72 -0.90 2.34 18.32
N ASN A 73 -1.22 1.06 18.07
CA ASN A 73 -2.51 0.61 17.54
C ASN A 73 -3.73 1.11 18.33
N ALA A 74 -3.58 1.30 19.65
CA ALA A 74 -4.65 1.76 20.53
C ALA A 74 -4.78 3.30 20.59
N LEU A 75 -3.85 4.07 20.02
CA LEU A 75 -3.82 5.52 20.17
C LEU A 75 -5.06 6.18 19.53
N PHE A 76 -5.32 5.92 18.24
CA PHE A 76 -6.50 6.44 17.56
C PHE A 76 -7.80 5.99 18.25
N PRO A 77 -8.01 4.68 18.54
CA PRO A 77 -9.14 4.22 19.33
C PRO A 77 -9.37 4.94 20.63
N THR A 78 -8.30 5.15 21.40
CA THR A 78 -8.40 5.81 22.70
C THR A 78 -8.81 7.27 22.54
N ILE A 79 -8.20 7.99 21.60
CA ILE A 79 -8.47 9.42 21.36
C ILE A 79 -9.93 9.64 20.96
N TYR A 80 -10.40 8.97 19.89
CA TYR A 80 -11.77 9.20 19.45
C TYR A 80 -12.80 8.69 20.47
N THR A 81 -12.48 7.64 21.23
CA THR A 81 -13.36 7.13 22.29
C THR A 81 -13.48 8.13 23.43
N ALA A 82 -12.37 8.76 23.84
CA ALA A 82 -12.39 9.81 24.87
C ALA A 82 -13.22 11.03 24.42
N ILE A 83 -13.05 11.45 23.17
CA ILE A 83 -13.85 12.54 22.57
C ILE A 83 -15.33 12.19 22.58
N ILE A 84 -15.69 10.99 22.13
CA ILE A 84 -17.08 10.52 22.10
C ILE A 84 -17.66 10.37 23.50
N TYR A 85 -16.89 9.87 24.47
CA TYR A 85 -17.31 9.79 25.87
C TYR A 85 -17.73 11.16 26.41
N TYR A 86 -16.95 12.20 26.10
CA TYR A 86 -17.26 13.59 26.44
C TYR A 86 -18.48 14.13 25.68
N ILE A 87 -18.60 13.84 24.38
CA ILE A 87 -19.77 14.23 23.57
C ILE A 87 -21.05 13.61 24.14
N VAL A 88 -21.03 12.33 24.50
CA VAL A 88 -22.18 11.64 25.10
C VAL A 88 -22.57 12.27 26.44
N GLU A 89 -21.59 12.62 27.30
CA GLU A 89 -21.85 13.33 28.55
C GLU A 89 -22.60 14.64 28.30
N LYS A 90 -22.15 15.41 27.28
CA LYS A 90 -22.74 16.70 26.94
C LYS A 90 -24.14 16.58 26.32
N LEU A 91 -24.35 15.58 25.46
CA LEU A 91 -25.61 15.41 24.72
C LEU A 91 -26.70 14.75 25.57
N GLN A 92 -26.36 13.67 26.29
CA GLN A 92 -27.33 12.78 26.95
C GLN A 92 -27.02 12.51 28.42
N GLY A 93 -25.91 13.01 28.98
CA GLY A 93 -25.44 12.64 30.32
C GLY A 93 -26.45 12.93 31.44
N LYS A 94 -27.19 14.04 31.37
CA LYS A 94 -28.25 14.38 32.35
C LYS A 94 -29.39 13.36 32.32
N GLU A 95 -29.84 12.99 31.13
CA GLU A 95 -30.95 12.07 30.92
C GLU A 95 -30.56 10.63 31.29
N LEU A 96 -29.34 10.21 30.95
CA LEU A 96 -28.80 8.91 31.34
C LEU A 96 -28.68 8.78 32.87
N LYS A 97 -28.25 9.85 33.57
CA LYS A 97 -28.20 9.88 35.04
C LYS A 97 -29.59 9.83 35.67
N ALA A 98 -30.55 10.59 35.13
CA ALA A 98 -31.94 10.56 35.58
C ALA A 98 -32.58 9.18 35.35
N HIS A 99 -32.36 8.56 34.18
CA HIS A 99 -32.82 7.21 33.86
C HIS A 99 -32.25 6.19 34.85
N LYS A 100 -30.96 6.28 35.18
CA LYS A 100 -30.33 5.41 36.17
C LYS A 100 -30.89 5.63 37.58
N ALA A 101 -31.11 6.88 38.00
CA ALA A 101 -31.69 7.20 39.30
C ALA A 101 -33.14 6.72 39.45
N GLY A 102 -33.89 6.70 38.34
CA GLY A 102 -35.23 6.11 38.27
C GLY A 102 -35.28 4.59 38.13
N ASN A 103 -34.17 3.87 38.36
CA ASN A 103 -34.03 2.42 38.12
C ASN A 103 -34.39 1.98 36.69
N GLY A 104 -34.17 2.86 35.71
CA GLY A 104 -34.34 2.58 34.30
C GLY A 104 -33.36 1.52 33.79
N ALA A 105 -33.85 0.62 32.95
CA ALA A 105 -33.04 -0.46 32.41
C ALA A 105 -32.08 0.03 31.32
N PHE A 106 -30.85 -0.51 31.32
CA PHE A 106 -29.85 -0.29 30.28
C PHE A 106 -29.59 -1.58 29.48
N TYR A 107 -29.19 -1.43 28.23
CA TYR A 107 -28.59 -2.52 27.47
C TYR A 107 -27.23 -2.92 28.06
N SER A 108 -26.88 -4.20 27.91
CA SER A 108 -25.59 -4.72 28.37
C SER A 108 -24.43 -4.19 27.52
N ASN A 109 -23.25 -4.06 28.15
CA ASN A 109 -22.02 -3.70 27.43
C ASN A 109 -21.65 -4.75 26.37
N TRP A 110 -22.03 -6.03 26.56
CA TRP A 110 -21.80 -7.08 25.58
C TRP A 110 -22.59 -6.86 24.29
N ARG A 111 -23.86 -6.44 24.39
CA ARG A 111 -24.67 -6.07 23.22
C ARG A 111 -24.03 -4.90 22.46
N ALA A 112 -23.55 -3.88 23.19
CA ALA A 112 -22.88 -2.74 22.59
C ALA A 112 -21.54 -3.13 21.93
N THR A 113 -20.77 -4.02 22.55
CA THR A 113 -19.53 -4.58 21.99
C THR A 113 -19.82 -5.33 20.69
N GLY A 114 -20.87 -6.16 20.66
CA GLY A 114 -21.28 -6.88 19.45
C GLY A 114 -21.68 -5.93 18.31
N ILE A 115 -22.39 -4.84 18.62
CA ILE A 115 -22.69 -3.78 17.62
C ILE A 115 -21.40 -3.13 17.12
N GLY A 116 -20.46 -2.81 18.02
CA GLY A 116 -19.14 -2.29 17.66
C GLY A 116 -18.39 -3.23 16.71
N ALA A 117 -18.37 -4.53 17.00
CA ALA A 117 -17.74 -5.53 16.15
C ALA A 117 -18.38 -5.62 14.76
N VAL A 118 -19.73 -5.59 14.68
CA VAL A 118 -20.43 -5.55 13.38
C VAL A 118 -20.10 -4.28 12.60
N CYS A 119 -20.04 -3.12 13.26
CA CYS A 119 -19.65 -1.87 12.60
C CYS A 119 -18.21 -1.93 12.09
N CYS A 120 -17.30 -2.51 12.87
CA CYS A 120 -15.91 -2.75 12.46
C CYS A 120 -15.85 -3.62 11.21
N LEU A 121 -16.58 -4.73 11.17
CA LEU A 121 -16.65 -5.60 9.99
C LEU A 121 -17.19 -4.86 8.76
N ILE A 122 -18.22 -4.03 8.92
CA ILE A 122 -18.76 -3.20 7.82
C ILE A 122 -17.70 -2.21 7.34
N SER A 123 -17.00 -1.52 8.24
CA SER A 123 -15.94 -0.59 7.87
C SER A 123 -14.80 -1.28 7.13
N VAL A 124 -14.35 -2.45 7.59
CA VAL A 124 -13.34 -3.26 6.89
C VAL A 124 -13.82 -3.68 5.50
N ALA A 125 -15.06 -4.15 5.38
CA ALA A 125 -15.62 -4.55 4.08
C ALA A 125 -15.71 -3.37 3.09
N VAL A 126 -16.08 -2.17 3.56
CA VAL A 126 -16.11 -0.95 2.73
C VAL A 126 -14.70 -0.55 2.28
N LEU A 127 -13.70 -0.65 3.16
CA LEU A 127 -12.31 -0.35 2.79
C LEU A 127 -11.77 -1.33 1.75
N ILE A 128 -11.93 -2.63 1.99
CA ILE A 128 -11.48 -3.66 1.05
C ILE A 128 -12.23 -3.51 -0.29
N GLY A 129 -13.55 -3.31 -0.25
CA GLY A 129 -14.34 -3.09 -1.47
C GLY A 129 -13.91 -1.83 -2.23
N GLY A 130 -13.55 -0.76 -1.52
CA GLY A 130 -13.00 0.46 -2.12
C GLY A 130 -11.65 0.23 -2.80
N LEU A 131 -10.76 -0.55 -2.19
CA LEU A 131 -9.46 -0.91 -2.77
C LEU A 131 -9.63 -1.77 -4.03
N TRP A 132 -10.48 -2.80 -3.97
CA TRP A 132 -10.78 -3.67 -5.12
C TRP A 132 -11.40 -2.93 -6.30
N LEU A 133 -12.20 -1.89 -6.06
CA LEU A 133 -12.75 -1.04 -7.13
C LEU A 133 -11.69 -0.09 -7.72
N GLY A 134 -10.60 0.17 -7.00
CA GLY A 134 -9.50 1.03 -7.44
C GLY A 134 -8.41 0.29 -8.22
N GLU A 135 -8.27 -1.02 -8.01
CA GLU A 135 -7.37 -1.88 -8.76
C GLU A 135 -7.94 -2.11 -10.16
N LYS A 136 -7.43 -1.36 -11.13
CA LYS A 136 -7.76 -1.57 -12.52
C LYS A 136 -6.93 -2.73 -13.05
N ASP A 137 -7.61 -3.61 -13.79
CA ASP A 137 -6.98 -4.74 -14.49
C ASP A 137 -6.00 -4.18 -15.54
N TRP A 138 -4.71 -4.24 -15.24
CA TRP A 138 -3.65 -3.85 -16.17
C TRP A 138 -3.16 -5.11 -16.89
N ASP A 139 -2.60 -4.94 -18.10
CA ASP A 139 -2.21 -6.07 -18.96
C ASP A 139 -0.93 -6.78 -18.45
N MET A 140 -1.10 -7.55 -17.37
CA MET A 140 -0.04 -8.32 -16.72
C MET A 140 0.51 -9.40 -17.65
N ASP A 141 -0.33 -9.98 -18.51
CA ASP A 141 0.10 -10.98 -19.49
C ASP A 141 1.07 -10.38 -20.51
N GLN A 142 0.78 -9.18 -21.03
CA GLN A 142 1.69 -8.46 -21.90
C GLN A 142 3.01 -8.10 -21.19
N TYR A 143 2.95 -7.70 -19.91
CA TYR A 143 4.15 -7.44 -19.12
C TYR A 143 5.03 -8.68 -18.98
N ASN A 144 4.44 -9.80 -18.56
CA ASN A 144 5.14 -11.06 -18.35
C ASN A 144 5.79 -11.56 -19.65
N ALA A 145 5.08 -11.46 -20.78
CA ALA A 145 5.64 -11.81 -22.09
C ALA A 145 6.87 -10.96 -22.47
N LYS A 146 6.85 -9.65 -22.15
CA LYS A 146 7.99 -8.75 -22.37
C LYS A 146 9.16 -9.05 -21.42
N MET A 147 8.89 -9.41 -20.16
CA MET A 147 9.95 -9.82 -19.21
C MET A 147 10.59 -11.15 -19.62
N GLU A 148 9.81 -12.11 -20.09
CA GLU A 148 10.36 -13.38 -20.61
C GLU A 148 11.24 -13.14 -21.85
N GLN A 149 10.87 -12.20 -22.72
CA GLN A 149 11.73 -11.78 -23.82
C GLN A 149 12.99 -11.08 -23.34
N PHE A 150 12.88 -10.23 -22.31
CA PHE A 150 14.01 -9.59 -21.67
C PHE A 150 15.03 -10.64 -21.19
N ASP A 151 14.58 -11.65 -20.45
CA ASP A 151 15.45 -12.69 -19.89
C ASP A 151 16.18 -13.48 -20.98
N ARG A 152 15.48 -13.84 -22.06
CA ARG A 152 16.10 -14.53 -23.21
C ARG A 152 17.18 -13.69 -23.87
N ASN A 153 16.90 -12.40 -24.07
CA ASN A 153 17.87 -11.47 -24.65
C ASN A 153 19.06 -11.24 -23.71
N ASP A 154 18.81 -11.17 -22.40
CA ASP A 154 19.85 -10.97 -21.40
C ASP A 154 20.80 -12.17 -21.32
N ALA A 155 20.26 -13.39 -21.36
CA ALA A 155 21.03 -14.63 -21.43
C ALA A 155 21.92 -14.69 -22.68
N LEU A 156 21.40 -14.30 -23.84
CA LEU A 156 22.20 -14.20 -25.07
C LEU A 156 23.30 -13.15 -24.93
N GLY A 157 23.00 -11.98 -24.36
CA GLY A 157 23.99 -10.93 -24.17
C GLY A 157 25.15 -11.35 -23.26
N LEU A 158 24.84 -12.08 -22.19
CA LEU A 158 25.78 -12.60 -21.20
C LEU A 158 26.74 -13.67 -21.72
N HIS A 159 26.37 -14.38 -22.79
CA HIS A 159 27.18 -15.48 -23.31
C HIS A 159 28.58 -15.03 -23.76
N VAL A 160 28.81 -13.73 -23.96
CA VAL A 160 30.16 -13.18 -24.18
C VAL A 160 31.16 -13.60 -23.09
N TYR A 161 30.72 -13.66 -21.83
CA TYR A 161 31.60 -14.02 -20.71
C TYR A 161 32.01 -15.49 -20.76
N ASP A 162 31.19 -16.37 -21.34
CA ASP A 162 31.51 -17.79 -21.51
C ASP A 162 32.56 -18.01 -22.61
N ILE A 163 32.70 -17.07 -23.55
CA ILE A 163 33.60 -17.21 -24.71
C ILE A 163 34.84 -16.34 -24.61
N LEU A 164 34.91 -15.44 -23.61
CA LEU A 164 35.93 -14.40 -23.47
C LEU A 164 37.35 -14.98 -23.43
N ASP A 165 37.53 -16.06 -22.67
CA ASP A 165 38.84 -16.71 -22.46
C ASP A 165 39.13 -17.84 -23.47
N ASP A 166 38.07 -18.40 -24.09
CA ASP A 166 38.14 -19.62 -24.88
C ASP A 166 38.19 -19.38 -26.40
N LYS A 167 37.74 -18.22 -26.87
CA LYS A 167 37.63 -17.91 -28.30
C LYS A 167 38.65 -16.88 -28.77
N PRO A 168 38.99 -16.88 -30.08
CA PRO A 168 39.83 -15.82 -30.65
C PRO A 168 39.20 -14.45 -30.41
N LYS A 169 40.03 -13.45 -30.05
CA LYS A 169 39.63 -12.07 -29.76
C LYS A 169 38.67 -11.47 -30.77
N LYS A 170 38.94 -11.70 -32.06
CA LYS A 170 38.06 -11.26 -33.15
C LYS A 170 36.64 -11.81 -33.05
N GLN A 171 36.48 -13.09 -32.66
CA GLN A 171 35.15 -13.70 -32.48
C GLN A 171 34.43 -13.14 -31.25
N VAL A 172 35.17 -12.83 -30.18
CA VAL A 172 34.61 -12.19 -28.98
C VAL A 172 34.07 -10.79 -29.34
N ILE A 173 34.88 -9.96 -30.01
CA ILE A 173 34.46 -8.62 -30.45
C ILE A 173 33.26 -8.71 -31.38
N GLU A 174 33.30 -9.61 -32.37
CA GLU A 174 32.18 -9.84 -33.29
C GLU A 174 30.90 -10.24 -32.54
N TYR A 175 30.99 -11.10 -31.53
CA TYR A 175 29.84 -11.48 -30.70
C TYR A 175 29.30 -10.28 -29.90
N ILE A 176 30.17 -9.47 -29.31
CA ILE A 176 29.77 -8.26 -28.56
C ILE A 176 28.98 -7.32 -29.48
N GLU A 177 29.52 -7.04 -30.67
CA GLU A 177 28.97 -6.06 -31.60
C GLU A 177 27.68 -6.55 -32.29
N THR A 178 27.59 -7.84 -32.59
CA THR A 178 26.47 -8.39 -33.40
C THR A 178 25.40 -9.09 -32.58
N VAL A 179 25.68 -9.45 -31.32
CA VAL A 179 24.75 -10.15 -30.44
C VAL A 179 24.55 -9.40 -29.13
N SER A 180 25.60 -9.21 -28.31
CA SER A 180 25.43 -8.70 -26.94
C SER A 180 24.86 -7.28 -26.90
N ILE A 181 25.45 -6.36 -27.65
CA ILE A 181 24.98 -4.97 -27.73
C ILE A 181 23.56 -4.89 -28.34
N PRO A 182 23.28 -5.51 -29.51
CA PRO A 182 21.93 -5.48 -30.08
C PRO A 182 20.85 -6.06 -29.16
N LYS A 183 21.11 -7.20 -28.50
CA LYS A 183 20.14 -7.82 -27.58
C LYS A 183 19.83 -6.95 -26.36
N LEU A 184 20.85 -6.26 -25.86
CA LEU A 184 20.67 -5.32 -24.76
C LEU A 184 19.88 -4.08 -25.19
N GLN A 185 20.10 -3.58 -26.41
CA GLN A 185 19.33 -2.48 -26.98
C GLN A 185 17.86 -2.87 -27.20
N GLU A 186 17.59 -4.07 -27.69
CA GLU A 186 16.23 -4.61 -27.76
C GLU A 186 15.56 -4.62 -26.38
N ASN A 187 16.28 -4.99 -25.33
CA ASN A 187 15.77 -4.96 -23.95
C ASN A 187 15.46 -3.55 -23.46
N MET A 188 16.32 -2.57 -23.76
CA MET A 188 16.04 -1.18 -23.42
C MET A 188 14.76 -0.67 -24.11
N ASP A 189 14.51 -1.08 -25.36
CA ASP A 189 13.30 -0.70 -26.08
C ASP A 189 12.06 -1.44 -25.57
N LEU A 190 12.18 -2.73 -25.22
CA LEU A 190 11.12 -3.47 -24.53
C LEU A 190 10.71 -2.76 -23.24
N LEU A 191 11.67 -2.38 -22.39
CA LEU A 191 11.39 -1.72 -21.11
C LEU A 191 10.70 -0.36 -21.28
N LYS A 192 11.06 0.43 -22.31
CA LYS A 192 10.35 1.68 -22.64
C LYS A 192 8.89 1.43 -23.00
N THR A 193 8.58 0.31 -23.67
CA THR A 193 7.19 -0.05 -23.97
C THR A 193 6.44 -0.59 -22.76
N VAL A 194 7.14 -1.25 -21.82
CA VAL A 194 6.55 -1.75 -20.57
C VAL A 194 6.07 -0.61 -19.67
N VAL A 195 6.90 0.41 -19.48
CA VAL A 195 6.53 1.56 -18.63
C VAL A 195 5.40 2.40 -19.23
N ALA A 196 5.00 2.14 -20.47
CA ALA A 196 3.89 2.78 -21.17
C ALA A 196 2.59 1.96 -21.17
N ILE A 197 2.56 0.79 -20.51
CA ILE A 197 1.34 -0.02 -20.34
C ILE A 197 0.33 0.80 -19.51
N GLU A 198 -0.92 0.81 -19.96
CA GLU A 198 -1.99 1.55 -19.28
C GLU A 198 -2.26 0.97 -17.90
N ASP A 199 -2.43 1.85 -16.91
CA ASP A 199 -2.74 1.51 -15.51
C ASP A 199 -1.72 0.55 -14.83
N ILE A 200 -0.51 0.43 -15.36
CA ILE A 200 0.57 -0.36 -14.75
C ILE A 200 0.89 0.13 -13.31
N PRO A 201 0.97 -0.76 -12.31
CA PRO A 201 1.26 -0.36 -10.94
C PRO A 201 2.67 0.21 -10.78
N SER A 202 2.81 1.16 -9.85
CA SER A 202 4.07 1.91 -9.66
C SER A 202 5.27 1.03 -9.29
N GLU A 203 5.05 -0.11 -8.65
CA GLU A 203 6.09 -1.10 -8.31
C GLU A 203 6.72 -1.71 -9.58
N TYR A 204 5.90 -2.08 -10.57
CA TYR A 204 6.37 -2.62 -11.84
C TYR A 204 7.09 -1.55 -12.67
N VAL A 205 6.64 -0.30 -12.61
CA VAL A 205 7.35 0.83 -13.24
C VAL A 205 8.72 1.05 -12.59
N LYS A 206 8.79 1.02 -11.26
CA LYS A 206 10.05 1.17 -10.51
C LYS A 206 11.03 0.05 -10.88
N TYR A 207 10.56 -1.20 -10.89
CA TYR A 207 11.36 -2.37 -11.27
C TYR A 207 11.86 -2.28 -12.72
N SER A 208 11.00 -1.94 -13.68
CA SER A 208 11.40 -1.80 -15.09
C SER A 208 12.40 -0.67 -15.33
N ASN A 209 12.35 0.40 -14.54
CA ASN A 209 13.37 1.46 -14.59
C ASN A 209 14.72 1.00 -14.05
N LEU A 210 14.75 0.20 -12.98
CA LEU A 210 16.00 -0.41 -12.49
C LEU A 210 16.63 -1.33 -13.54
N LEU A 211 15.82 -2.13 -14.24
CA LEU A 211 16.29 -2.94 -15.36
C LEU A 211 16.83 -2.10 -16.53
N LEU A 212 16.24 -0.91 -16.77
CA LEU A 212 16.73 -0.01 -17.81
C LEU A 212 18.11 0.56 -17.45
N ASP A 213 18.32 0.90 -16.18
CA ASP A 213 19.63 1.35 -15.67
C ASP A 213 20.66 0.23 -15.69
N TYR A 214 20.27 -1.00 -15.33
CA TYR A 214 21.09 -2.21 -15.51
C TYR A 214 21.55 -2.36 -16.98
N CYS A 215 20.63 -2.25 -17.94
CA CYS A 215 20.98 -2.34 -19.36
C CYS A 215 21.93 -1.22 -19.81
N ARG A 216 21.78 0.01 -19.28
CA ARG A 216 22.68 1.13 -19.61
C ARG A 216 24.11 0.87 -19.14
N VAL A 217 24.28 0.45 -17.89
CA VAL A 217 25.61 0.15 -17.34
C VAL A 217 26.25 -1.00 -18.11
N ARG A 218 25.49 -2.07 -18.38
CA ARG A 218 25.96 -3.22 -19.17
C ARG A 218 26.35 -2.86 -20.60
N LEU A 219 25.63 -1.94 -21.24
CA LEU A 219 25.97 -1.47 -22.58
C LEU A 219 27.35 -0.83 -22.60
N ASP A 220 27.65 -0.02 -21.60
CA ASP A 220 28.95 0.63 -21.48
C ASP A 220 30.04 -0.37 -21.11
N MET A 221 29.76 -1.35 -20.24
CA MET A 221 30.68 -2.45 -19.96
C MET A 221 31.04 -3.24 -21.23
N TYR A 222 30.07 -3.57 -22.10
CA TYR A 222 30.35 -4.28 -23.34
C TYR A 222 31.21 -3.47 -24.32
N LYS A 223 30.97 -2.15 -24.43
CA LYS A 223 31.82 -1.27 -25.25
C LYS A 223 33.25 -1.19 -24.72
N VAL A 224 33.42 -1.10 -23.41
CA VAL A 224 34.75 -1.05 -22.79
C VAL A 224 35.45 -2.41 -22.92
N THR A 225 34.73 -3.51 -22.73
CA THR A 225 35.25 -4.87 -22.93
C THR A 225 35.74 -5.08 -24.35
N ALA A 226 34.99 -4.63 -25.36
CA ALA A 226 35.43 -4.70 -26.75
C ALA A 226 36.76 -3.96 -26.98
N LYS A 227 36.92 -2.76 -26.40
CA LYS A 227 38.19 -2.00 -26.47
C LYS A 227 39.35 -2.69 -25.76
N ILE A 228 39.12 -3.24 -24.57
CA ILE A 228 40.15 -4.01 -23.84
C ILE A 228 40.64 -5.19 -24.68
N VAL A 229 39.71 -5.91 -25.31
CA VAL A 229 40.03 -7.07 -26.16
C VAL A 229 40.74 -6.63 -27.45
N GLU A 230 40.34 -5.50 -28.05
CA GLU A 230 40.93 -4.96 -29.28
C GLU A 230 42.34 -4.38 -29.07
N GLU A 231 42.51 -3.56 -28.03
CA GLU A 231 43.75 -2.82 -27.77
C GLU A 231 44.76 -3.60 -26.93
N GLU A 232 44.35 -4.72 -26.32
CA GLU A 232 45.18 -5.54 -25.43
C GLU A 232 45.82 -4.71 -24.29
N THR A 233 45.00 -3.90 -23.62
CA THR A 233 45.46 -2.90 -22.65
C THR A 233 44.67 -2.94 -21.34
N ASP A 234 45.38 -2.70 -20.24
CA ASP A 234 44.81 -2.58 -18.89
C ASP A 234 44.37 -1.12 -18.60
N ALA A 235 44.45 -0.23 -19.60
CA ALA A 235 44.13 1.20 -19.43
C ALA A 235 42.68 1.47 -19.01
N TYR A 236 41.79 0.49 -19.17
CA TYR A 236 40.36 0.59 -18.87
C TYR A 236 39.93 -0.13 -17.59
N ASP A 237 40.85 -0.75 -16.85
CA ASP A 237 40.53 -1.55 -15.65
C ASP A 237 39.75 -0.74 -14.61
N GLN A 238 40.16 0.51 -14.36
CA GLN A 238 39.46 1.42 -13.44
C GLN A 238 38.05 1.75 -13.91
N GLU A 239 37.83 1.85 -15.22
CA GLU A 239 36.52 2.14 -15.79
C GLU A 239 35.59 0.92 -15.65
N ILE A 240 36.09 -0.29 -15.92
CA ILE A 240 35.35 -1.54 -15.71
C ILE A 240 35.02 -1.74 -14.23
N GLU A 241 35.96 -1.52 -13.31
CA GLU A 241 35.71 -1.67 -11.88
C GLU A 241 34.62 -0.70 -11.40
N ARG A 242 34.67 0.56 -11.85
CA ARG A 242 33.64 1.56 -11.54
C ARG A 242 32.27 1.15 -12.08
N LEU A 243 32.20 0.65 -13.31
CA LEU A 243 30.95 0.16 -13.90
C LEU A 243 30.42 -1.08 -13.16
N GLY A 244 31.32 -1.99 -12.74
CA GLY A 244 30.98 -3.15 -11.92
C GLY A 244 30.35 -2.76 -10.59
N GLN A 245 30.92 -1.79 -9.88
CA GLN A 245 30.33 -1.27 -8.64
C GLN A 245 28.93 -0.66 -8.87
N GLN A 246 28.75 0.10 -9.95
CA GLN A 246 27.44 0.66 -10.31
C GLN A 246 26.43 -0.45 -10.62
N LEU A 247 26.85 -1.50 -11.32
CA LEU A 247 26.02 -2.66 -11.63
C LEU A 247 25.58 -3.39 -10.35
N ASP A 248 26.51 -3.61 -9.41
CA ASP A 248 26.24 -4.27 -8.14
C ASP A 248 25.24 -3.49 -7.28
N GLU A 249 25.34 -2.16 -7.24
CA GLU A 249 24.37 -1.30 -6.56
C GLU A 249 22.96 -1.39 -7.16
N ILE A 250 22.85 -1.51 -8.48
CA ILE A 250 21.56 -1.69 -9.17
C ILE A 250 21.00 -3.09 -8.90
N ILE A 251 21.83 -4.14 -9.01
CA ILE A 251 21.44 -5.53 -8.73
C ILE A 251 20.97 -5.67 -7.28
N LYS A 252 21.62 -4.98 -6.34
CA LYS A 252 21.18 -4.95 -4.95
C LYS A 252 19.78 -4.37 -4.82
N GLN A 253 19.49 -3.24 -5.46
CA GLN A 253 18.16 -2.62 -5.45
C GLN A 253 17.08 -3.46 -6.14
N ILE A 254 17.46 -4.29 -7.13
CA ILE A 254 16.56 -5.24 -7.80
C ILE A 254 16.16 -6.39 -6.86
N ASN A 255 17.04 -6.78 -5.94
CA ASN A 255 16.84 -7.90 -5.01
C ASN A 255 16.30 -7.49 -3.63
N GLU A 256 16.11 -6.20 -3.38
CA GLU A 256 15.50 -5.63 -2.17
C GLU A 256 13.98 -5.53 -2.29
#